data_AF-A0A7S1KTL0-F1
#
_entry.id   AF-A0A7S1KTL0-F1
#
_cell.length_a   1.000
_cell.length_b   1.000
_cell.length_c   1.000
_cell.angle_alpha   90.00
_cell.angle_beta   90.00
_cell.angle_gamma   90.00
#
_symmetry.space_group_name_H-M   'P 1'
#
loop_
_entity.id
_entity.type
_entity.pdbx_description
1 polymer ?
#
loop_
_entity_poly.entity_id
_entity_poly.type
_entity_poly.pdbx_seq_one_letter_code
_entity_poly.pdbx_strand_id
1 'polypeptide(L)'
;MLPALSETDHQINQYANVLQTPLQPLKDHLNSQTYETFERDPVKYQLYEKAISKAMVNQLEKKGKSSSPTGRNQLPAPLVVMILGAGRGPLVEASMRAMQTVCPEQEVQFYAIEKNPHCLFLLRQMRSTFWNNFNVEVIHEDMRLWQPEQFADIIVSELLGSFGDNELSPECLDGAQRLLKKDGISIPQKYTSFISPISSTHLPQTLKEQSAESWEKGYVVNVQRAFEIDIPQQVFTFEHPSSTVGQSTHSNDRQCKLQFVA
;
A
#
# COMPACT_ATOMS: atom_id res chain seq x y z
N MET A 1 -4.05 27.26 29.89
CA MET A 1 -3.64 27.75 28.55
C MET A 1 -3.79 26.58 27.61
N LEU A 2 -4.58 26.68 26.53
CA LEU A 2 -4.68 25.60 25.56
C LEU A 2 -3.33 25.47 24.82
N PRO A 3 -2.90 24.25 24.47
CA PRO A 3 -1.66 24.07 23.71
C PRO A 3 -1.76 24.76 22.35
N ALA A 4 -0.66 25.36 21.90
CA ALA A 4 -0.57 25.91 20.55
C ALA A 4 -0.63 24.76 19.53
N LEU A 5 -1.41 24.97 18.47
CA LEU A 5 -1.50 24.03 17.37
C LEU A 5 -0.25 24.11 16.49
N SER A 6 0.21 22.98 15.96
CA SER A 6 1.24 22.97 14.91
C SER A 6 0.67 23.46 13.57
N GLU A 7 1.54 23.82 12.62
CA GLU A 7 1.11 24.15 11.26
C GLU A 7 0.32 22.99 10.60
N THR A 8 0.74 21.76 10.87
CA THR A 8 0.04 20.54 10.42
C THR A 8 -1.37 20.46 11.01
N ASP A 9 -1.52 20.73 12.31
CA ASP A 9 -2.84 20.72 12.95
C ASP A 9 -3.76 21.80 12.37
N HIS A 10 -3.20 22.98 12.04
CA HIS A 10 -3.96 24.04 11.37
C HIS A 10 -4.47 23.61 9.99
N GLN A 11 -3.66 22.91 9.19
CA GLN A 11 -4.07 22.39 7.89
C GLN A 11 -5.13 21.28 8.04
N ILE A 12 -4.93 20.34 8.95
CA ILE A 12 -5.86 19.23 9.21
C ILE A 12 -7.23 19.74 9.69
N ASN A 13 -7.25 20.80 10.49
CA ASN A 13 -8.47 21.41 11.00
C ASN A 13 -9.36 22.03 9.91
N GLN A 14 -8.82 22.39 8.74
CA GLN A 14 -9.65 22.84 7.61
C GLN A 14 -10.56 21.74 7.06
N TYR A 15 -10.20 20.47 7.29
CA TYR A 15 -10.97 19.31 6.87
C TYR A 15 -11.90 18.77 7.96
N ALA A 16 -12.00 19.46 9.11
CA ALA A 16 -12.80 19.03 10.24
C ALA A 16 -14.29 18.87 9.89
N ASN A 17 -14.79 17.64 9.95
CA ASN A 17 -16.16 17.24 9.61
C ASN A 17 -16.57 17.54 8.15
N VAL A 18 -15.60 17.74 7.25
CA VAL A 18 -15.85 17.90 5.82
C VAL A 18 -15.89 16.53 5.16
N LEU A 19 -17.03 16.19 4.56
CA LEU A 19 -17.21 14.93 3.84
C LEU A 19 -16.47 14.96 2.51
N GLN A 20 -15.60 13.98 2.29
CA GLN A 20 -14.87 13.79 1.04
C GLN A 20 -15.20 12.42 0.46
N THR A 21 -15.24 12.35 -0.88
CA THR A 21 -15.42 11.07 -1.57
C THR A 21 -14.12 10.28 -1.46
N PRO A 22 -14.15 8.99 -1.03
CA PRO A 22 -12.97 8.14 -1.05
C PRO A 22 -12.36 8.08 -2.44
N LEU A 23 -11.03 8.06 -2.52
CA LEU A 23 -10.33 7.94 -3.80
C LEU A 23 -10.58 6.54 -4.40
N GLN A 24 -10.41 6.43 -5.72
CA GLN A 24 -10.51 5.17 -6.45
C GLN A 24 -9.32 5.00 -7.41
N PRO A 25 -8.08 4.82 -6.91
CA PRO A 25 -6.88 4.86 -7.75
C PRO A 25 -6.80 3.71 -8.78
N LEU A 26 -7.51 2.60 -8.53
CA LEU A 26 -7.63 1.52 -9.51
C LEU A 26 -8.47 1.95 -10.72
N LYS A 27 -9.55 2.69 -10.50
CA LYS A 27 -10.47 3.14 -11.54
C LYS A 27 -9.97 4.41 -12.23
N ASP A 28 -9.52 5.38 -11.45
CA ASP A 28 -9.20 6.73 -11.91
C ASP A 28 -7.68 6.98 -11.88
N HIS A 29 -7.19 7.84 -12.76
CA HIS A 29 -5.81 8.30 -12.71
C HIS A 29 -5.69 9.49 -11.75
N LEU A 30 -4.97 9.31 -10.64
CA LEU A 30 -4.73 10.38 -9.69
C LEU A 30 -3.87 11.48 -10.31
N ASN A 31 -4.13 12.73 -9.92
CA ASN A 31 -3.37 13.89 -10.36
C ASN A 31 -2.10 14.09 -9.51
N SER A 32 -1.19 14.95 -9.98
CA SER A 32 0.10 15.19 -9.32
C SER A 32 -0.03 15.75 -7.90
N GLN A 33 -1.04 16.59 -7.65
CA GLN A 33 -1.26 17.21 -6.34
C GLN A 33 -1.66 16.15 -5.29
N THR A 34 -2.48 15.17 -5.68
CA THR A 34 -2.85 14.06 -4.80
C THR A 34 -1.63 13.25 -4.36
N TYR A 35 -0.74 12.90 -5.28
CA TYR A 35 0.52 12.21 -4.92
C TYR A 35 1.41 13.05 -4.01
N GLU A 36 1.48 14.37 -4.24
CA GLU A 36 2.26 15.26 -3.39
C GLU A 36 1.76 15.25 -1.94
N THR A 37 0.44 15.23 -1.74
CA THR A 37 -0.13 15.07 -0.40
C THR A 37 0.27 13.74 0.24
N PHE A 38 0.25 12.64 -0.52
CA PHE A 38 0.68 11.33 -0.01
C PHE A 38 2.15 11.27 0.38
N GLU A 39 3.01 12.02 -0.32
CA GLU A 39 4.46 12.04 -0.09
C GLU A 39 4.87 12.86 1.13
N ARG A 40 3.98 13.72 1.64
CA ARG A 40 4.21 14.52 2.84
C ARG A 40 4.10 13.74 4.16
N ASP A 41 3.75 12.46 4.13
CA ASP A 41 3.76 11.58 5.31
C ASP A 41 5.12 10.85 5.43
N PRO A 42 6.08 11.36 6.21
CA PRO A 42 7.37 10.71 6.37
C PRO A 42 7.28 9.39 7.15
N VAL A 43 6.30 9.26 8.06
CA VAL A 43 6.17 8.09 8.93
C VAL A 43 5.79 6.88 8.09
N LYS A 44 4.86 7.05 7.15
CA LYS A 44 4.47 5.99 6.21
C LYS A 44 5.69 5.38 5.51
N TYR A 45 6.49 6.19 4.82
CA TYR A 45 7.62 5.67 4.06
C TYR A 45 8.77 5.15 4.93
N GLN A 46 8.98 5.71 6.13
CA GLN A 46 9.92 5.16 7.11
C GLN A 46 9.50 3.78 7.61
N LEU A 47 8.20 3.54 7.82
CA LEU A 47 7.70 2.22 8.21
C LEU A 47 7.81 1.21 7.07
N TYR A 48 7.53 1.61 5.83
CA TYR A 48 7.77 0.77 4.65
C TYR A 48 9.26 0.42 4.52
N GLU A 49 10.17 1.39 4.62
CA GLU A 49 11.62 1.16 4.55
C GLU A 49 12.09 0.15 5.61
N LYS A 50 11.58 0.26 6.85
CA LYS A 50 11.86 -0.71 7.92
C LYS A 50 11.32 -2.10 7.62
N ALA A 51 10.11 -2.21 7.07
CA ALA A 51 9.51 -3.49 6.69
C ALA A 51 10.29 -4.16 5.56
N ILE A 52 10.67 -3.39 4.54
CA ILE A 52 11.44 -3.86 3.39
C ILE A 52 12.83 -4.31 3.83
N SER A 53 13.51 -3.53 4.68
CA SER A 53 14.79 -3.90 5.29
C SER A 53 14.73 -5.28 5.97
N LYS A 54 13.70 -5.51 6.80
CA LYS A 54 13.51 -6.81 7.47
C LYS A 54 13.22 -7.95 6.49
N ALA A 55 12.41 -7.69 5.45
CA ALA A 55 12.10 -8.68 4.43
C ALA A 55 13.33 -9.05 3.59
N MET A 56 14.18 -8.07 3.24
CA MET A 56 15.44 -8.30 2.53
C MET A 56 16.39 -9.18 3.33
N VAL A 57 16.60 -8.87 4.61
CA VAL A 57 17.42 -9.71 5.51
C VAL A 57 16.87 -11.13 5.57
N ASN A 58 15.55 -11.29 5.75
CA ASN A 58 14.93 -12.61 5.81
C ASN A 58 15.11 -13.42 4.51
N GLN A 59 14.94 -12.78 3.35
CA GLN A 59 15.12 -13.45 2.05
C GLN A 59 16.58 -13.84 1.80
N LEU A 60 17.53 -13.01 2.20
CA LEU A 60 18.96 -13.30 2.06
C LEU A 60 19.40 -14.45 2.98
N GLU A 61 18.90 -14.50 4.22
CA GLU A 61 19.14 -15.63 5.12
C GLU A 61 18.58 -16.94 4.56
N LYS A 62 17.37 -16.92 3.97
CA LYS A 62 16.78 -18.09 3.31
C LYS A 62 17.65 -18.56 2.15
N LYS A 63 18.05 -17.64 1.27
CA LYS A 63 18.95 -17.94 0.13
C LYS A 63 20.29 -18.53 0.61
N GLY A 64 20.89 -17.97 1.66
CA GLY A 64 22.15 -18.47 2.24
C GLY A 64 22.05 -19.88 2.83
N LYS A 65 20.90 -20.26 3.41
CA LYS A 65 20.65 -21.60 3.96
C LYS A 65 20.32 -22.66 2.89
N SER A 66 19.74 -22.26 1.75
CA SER A 66 19.41 -23.15 0.63
C SER A 66 20.60 -23.48 -0.28
N SER A 67 21.71 -22.74 -0.17
CA SER A 67 22.96 -23.02 -0.87
C SER A 67 23.61 -24.30 -0.33
N SER A 68 23.25 -25.47 -0.87
CA SER A 68 24.06 -26.67 -0.69
C SER A 68 25.46 -26.44 -1.31
N PRO A 69 26.54 -27.04 -0.77
CA PRO A 69 27.91 -26.87 -1.25
C PRO A 69 28.16 -27.67 -2.54
N THR A 70 27.27 -27.57 -3.53
CA THR A 70 27.51 -28.11 -4.87
C THR A 70 28.28 -27.06 -5.65
N GLY A 71 29.60 -27.23 -5.66
CA GLY A 71 30.57 -26.31 -6.24
C GLY A 71 30.20 -25.84 -7.64
N ARG A 72 30.15 -24.51 -7.78
CA ARG A 72 30.51 -23.70 -8.95
C ARG A 72 30.47 -22.24 -8.48
N ASN A 73 31.49 -21.46 -8.85
CA ASN A 73 31.57 -20.00 -8.67
C ASN A 73 30.44 -19.28 -9.43
N GLN A 74 29.18 -19.46 -9.03
CA GLN A 74 28.08 -18.63 -9.49
C GLN A 74 27.88 -17.51 -8.47
N LEU A 75 27.92 -16.27 -8.94
CA LEU A 75 27.49 -15.12 -8.15
C LEU A 75 26.07 -15.39 -7.64
N PRO A 76 25.76 -15.01 -6.38
CA PRO A 76 24.42 -15.21 -5.84
C PRO A 76 23.40 -14.50 -6.72
N ALA A 77 22.34 -15.22 -7.12
CA ALA A 77 21.29 -14.68 -7.97
C ALA A 77 20.68 -13.41 -7.34
N PRO A 78 20.31 -12.40 -8.15
CA PRO A 78 19.83 -11.13 -7.64
C PRO A 78 18.58 -11.32 -6.77
N LEU A 79 18.40 -10.44 -5.79
CA LEU A 79 17.15 -10.30 -5.06
C LEU A 79 16.16 -9.52 -5.93
N VAL A 80 14.98 -10.06 -6.19
CA VAL A 80 13.98 -9.42 -7.04
C VAL A 80 12.92 -8.74 -6.17
N VAL A 81 12.80 -7.41 -6.29
CA VAL A 81 11.83 -6.59 -5.55
C VAL A 81 10.91 -5.87 -6.54
N MET A 82 9.61 -6.11 -6.43
CA MET A 82 8.61 -5.48 -7.29
C MET A 82 7.73 -4.52 -6.48
N ILE A 83 7.72 -3.26 -6.89
CA ILE A 83 6.86 -2.21 -6.32
C ILE A 83 5.62 -2.10 -7.20
N LEU A 84 4.48 -2.53 -6.65
CA LEU A 84 3.19 -2.61 -7.32
C LEU A 84 2.35 -1.36 -7.02
N GLY A 85 2.12 -0.51 -8.03
CA GLY A 85 1.54 0.82 -7.82
C GLY A 85 2.61 1.80 -7.34
N ALA A 86 3.66 1.98 -8.15
CA ALA A 86 4.83 2.79 -7.76
C ALA A 86 4.54 4.28 -7.58
N GLY A 87 3.43 4.79 -8.14
CA GLY A 87 3.07 6.20 -8.12
C GLY A 87 4.21 7.05 -8.68
N ARG A 88 4.62 8.07 -7.94
CA ARG A 88 5.77 8.92 -8.30
C ARG A 88 7.12 8.42 -7.79
N GLY A 89 7.17 7.22 -7.21
CA GLY A 89 8.39 6.53 -6.80
C GLY A 89 8.81 6.55 -5.31
N PRO A 90 8.05 7.06 -4.32
CA PRO A 90 8.57 7.14 -2.94
C PRO A 90 8.84 5.76 -2.32
N LEU A 91 8.06 4.73 -2.67
CA LEU A 91 8.32 3.35 -2.26
C LEU A 91 9.50 2.71 -3.00
N VAL A 92 9.76 3.11 -4.24
CA VAL A 92 10.94 2.68 -5.00
C VAL A 92 12.19 3.18 -4.26
N GLU A 93 12.21 4.46 -3.89
CA GLU A 93 13.33 5.04 -3.14
C GLU A 93 13.46 4.45 -1.73
N ALA A 94 12.35 4.21 -1.03
CA ALA A 94 12.37 3.52 0.28
C ALA A 94 12.98 2.11 0.15
N SER A 95 12.68 1.40 -0.94
CA SER A 95 13.26 0.08 -1.21
C SER A 95 14.77 0.16 -1.48
N MET A 96 15.21 1.18 -2.21
CA MET A 96 16.64 1.42 -2.48
C MET A 96 17.40 1.78 -1.21
N ARG A 97 16.86 2.65 -0.36
CA ARG A 97 17.46 3.00 0.95
C ARG A 97 17.54 1.80 1.89
N ALA A 98 16.48 0.97 1.92
CA ALA A 98 16.49 -0.28 2.67
C ALA A 98 17.63 -1.20 2.21
N MET A 99 17.76 -1.42 0.90
CA MET A 99 18.85 -2.23 0.33
C MET A 99 20.23 -1.69 0.71
N GLN A 100 20.48 -0.39 0.53
CA GLN A 100 21.76 0.23 0.88
C GLN A 100 22.09 0.07 2.37
N THR A 101 21.08 0.05 3.23
CA THR A 101 21.25 -0.06 4.68
C THR A 101 21.59 -1.48 5.10
N VAL A 102 20.92 -2.50 4.53
CA VAL A 102 21.02 -3.89 5.05
C VAL A 102 21.83 -4.83 4.18
N CYS A 103 22.00 -4.55 2.89
CA CYS A 103 22.68 -5.42 1.95
C CYS A 103 23.30 -4.66 0.75
N PRO A 104 24.20 -3.68 0.98
CA PRO A 104 24.76 -2.84 -0.09
C PRO A 104 25.57 -3.60 -1.16
N GLU A 105 26.13 -4.76 -0.81
CA GLU A 105 26.91 -5.61 -1.72
C GLU A 105 26.03 -6.62 -2.50
N GLN A 106 24.74 -6.71 -2.18
CA GLN A 106 23.82 -7.64 -2.82
C GLN A 106 23.28 -7.03 -4.12
N GLU A 107 23.34 -7.78 -5.21
CA GLU A 107 22.64 -7.41 -6.43
C GLU A 107 21.12 -7.48 -6.20
N VAL A 108 20.42 -6.37 -6.44
CA VAL A 108 18.97 -6.26 -6.32
C VAL A 108 18.39 -5.73 -7.63
N GLN A 109 17.45 -6.47 -8.20
CA GLN A 109 16.64 -6.03 -9.33
C GLN A 109 15.34 -5.43 -8.80
N PHE A 110 15.11 -4.15 -9.07
CA PHE A 110 13.86 -3.46 -8.79
C PHE A 110 12.98 -3.39 -10.04
N TYR A 111 11.68 -3.63 -9.86
CA TYR A 111 10.65 -3.30 -10.84
C TYR A 111 9.67 -2.31 -10.23
N ALA A 112 9.45 -1.17 -10.89
CA ALA A 112 8.44 -0.19 -10.54
C ALA A 112 7.26 -0.32 -11.51
N ILE A 113 6.18 -0.98 -11.07
CA ILE A 113 4.99 -1.23 -11.88
C ILE A 113 3.97 -0.12 -11.59
N GLU A 114 3.55 0.59 -12.62
CA GLU A 114 2.55 1.65 -12.50
C GLU A 114 1.63 1.67 -13.73
N LYS A 115 0.32 1.70 -13.50
CA LYS A 115 -0.69 1.77 -14.58
C LYS A 115 -1.00 3.21 -14.99
N ASN A 116 -0.83 4.17 -14.09
CA ASN A 116 -1.16 5.57 -14.33
C ASN A 116 -0.10 6.18 -15.28
N PRO A 117 -0.47 6.51 -16.53
CA PRO A 117 0.47 7.04 -17.50
C PRO A 117 1.07 8.39 -17.09
N HIS A 118 0.37 9.16 -16.23
CA HIS A 118 0.85 10.45 -15.74
C HIS A 118 2.08 10.36 -14.83
N CYS A 119 2.30 9.20 -14.21
CA CYS A 119 3.45 8.96 -13.34
C CYS A 119 4.70 8.51 -14.11
N LEU A 120 4.55 7.91 -15.29
CA LEU A 120 5.65 7.27 -16.02
C LEU A 120 6.75 8.22 -16.45
N PHE A 121 6.38 9.45 -16.84
CA PHE A 121 7.37 10.45 -17.23
C PHE A 121 8.34 10.72 -16.07
N LEU A 122 7.80 10.95 -14.88
CA LEU A 122 8.59 11.18 -13.69
C LEU A 122 9.40 9.94 -13.32
N LEU A 123 8.79 8.75 -13.25
CA LEU A 123 9.52 7.51 -12.93
C LEU A 123 10.68 7.24 -13.88
N ARG A 124 10.51 7.48 -15.19
CA ARG A 124 11.58 7.33 -16.19
C ARG A 124 12.66 8.39 -16.05
N GLN A 125 12.30 9.63 -15.70
CA GLN A 125 13.26 10.67 -15.37
C GLN A 125 14.05 10.30 -14.11
N MET A 126 13.39 9.87 -13.04
CA MET A 126 14.04 9.42 -11.81
C MET A 126 15.01 8.25 -12.09
N ARG A 127 14.59 7.29 -12.93
CA ARG A 127 15.46 6.20 -13.41
C ARG A 127 16.72 6.70 -14.11
N SER A 128 16.61 7.67 -15.01
CA SER A 128 17.76 8.15 -15.79
C SER A 128 18.69 9.09 -15.01
N THR A 129 18.19 9.77 -13.98
CA THR A 129 18.97 10.77 -13.23
C THR A 129 19.38 10.31 -11.84
N PHE A 130 18.44 9.90 -11.00
CA PHE A 130 18.67 9.67 -9.56
C PHE A 130 18.86 8.18 -9.21
N TRP A 131 18.26 7.28 -10.00
CA TRP A 131 18.35 5.84 -9.76
C TRP A 131 19.34 5.14 -10.71
N ASN A 132 20.21 5.90 -11.39
CA ASN A 132 21.16 5.40 -12.39
C ASN A 132 22.17 4.37 -11.84
N ASN A 133 22.43 4.38 -10.54
CA ASN A 133 23.29 3.42 -9.85
C ASN A 133 22.56 2.17 -9.36
N PHE A 134 21.24 2.07 -9.58
CA PHE A 134 20.43 0.93 -9.19
C PHE A 134 19.89 0.22 -10.41
N ASN A 135 19.77 -1.10 -10.32
CA ASN A 135 19.10 -1.87 -11.35
C ASN A 135 17.58 -1.76 -11.16
N VAL A 136 16.98 -0.74 -11.77
CA VAL A 136 15.54 -0.48 -11.72
C VAL A 136 14.93 -0.45 -13.12
N GLU A 137 13.81 -1.14 -13.29
CA GLU A 137 12.99 -1.10 -14.49
C GLU A 137 11.62 -0.49 -14.19
N VAL A 138 11.16 0.40 -15.07
CA VAL A 138 9.83 1.03 -14.96
C VAL A 138 8.89 0.36 -15.95
N ILE A 139 7.86 -0.29 -15.43
CA ILE A 139 6.87 -1.04 -16.19
C ILE A 139 5.56 -0.27 -16.21
N HIS A 140 5.07 0.06 -17.42
CA HIS A 140 3.75 0.66 -17.61
C HIS A 140 2.73 -0.43 -17.88
N GLU A 141 2.09 -0.93 -16.83
CA GLU A 141 1.08 -1.98 -16.95
C GLU A 141 0.23 -2.08 -15.69
N ASP A 142 -0.95 -2.68 -15.79
CA ASP A 142 -1.70 -3.16 -14.64
C ASP A 142 -1.00 -4.40 -14.04
N MET A 143 -0.72 -4.38 -12.74
CA MET A 143 -0.06 -5.50 -12.04
C MET A 143 -0.79 -6.84 -12.21
N ARG A 144 -2.11 -6.81 -12.42
CA ARG A 144 -2.96 -7.99 -12.64
C ARG A 144 -2.75 -8.62 -14.02
N LEU A 145 -2.16 -7.89 -14.97
CA LEU A 145 -1.98 -8.32 -16.36
C LEU A 145 -0.52 -8.59 -16.72
N TRP A 146 0.43 -7.84 -16.16
CA TRP A 146 1.86 -7.94 -16.50
C TRP A 146 2.46 -9.34 -16.32
N GLN A 147 3.21 -9.85 -17.31
CA GLN A 147 3.87 -11.15 -17.20
C GLN A 147 5.38 -10.95 -17.07
N PRO A 148 5.99 -11.28 -15.91
CA PRO A 148 7.42 -11.07 -15.69
C PRO A 148 8.24 -12.25 -16.21
N GLU A 149 9.48 -11.99 -16.58
CA GLU A 149 10.46 -13.05 -16.87
C GLU A 149 10.99 -13.71 -15.58
N GLN A 150 10.94 -12.98 -14.46
CA GLN A 150 11.45 -13.41 -13.15
C GLN A 150 10.42 -13.14 -12.06
N PHE A 151 10.23 -14.10 -11.16
CA PHE A 151 9.34 -13.93 -10.00
C PHE A 151 10.02 -13.13 -8.88
N ALA A 152 9.25 -12.36 -8.13
CA ALA A 152 9.70 -11.55 -7.01
C ALA A 152 10.04 -12.39 -5.78
N ASP A 153 11.13 -12.02 -5.09
CA ASP A 153 11.37 -12.41 -3.71
C ASP A 153 10.51 -11.57 -2.74
N ILE A 154 10.26 -10.30 -3.11
CA ILE A 154 9.46 -9.34 -2.32
C ILE A 154 8.57 -8.53 -3.26
N ILE A 155 7.27 -8.48 -2.98
CA ILE A 155 6.36 -7.48 -3.56
C ILE A 155 6.05 -6.41 -2.51
N VAL A 156 6.00 -5.14 -2.92
CA VAL A 156 5.70 -4.00 -2.07
C VAL A 156 4.58 -3.20 -2.72
N SER A 157 3.55 -2.83 -1.96
CA SER A 157 2.42 -2.04 -2.46
C SER A 157 1.88 -1.13 -1.37
N GLU A 158 1.22 -0.04 -1.76
CA GLU A 158 0.45 0.84 -0.88
C GLU A 158 -0.84 1.18 -1.62
N LEU A 159 -1.83 0.32 -1.46
CA LEU A 159 -3.11 0.34 -2.17
C LEU A 159 -4.29 0.43 -1.18
N LEU A 160 -4.03 0.94 0.03
CA LEU A 160 -4.98 0.90 1.14
C LEU A 160 -5.77 2.19 1.19
N GLY A 161 -7.09 2.06 1.21
CA GLY A 161 -7.97 3.17 1.55
C GLY A 161 -8.13 3.31 3.07
N SER A 162 -8.89 4.33 3.50
CA SER A 162 -9.18 4.54 4.93
C SER A 162 -9.90 3.39 5.61
N PHE A 163 -10.59 2.54 4.85
CA PHE A 163 -11.27 1.34 5.32
C PHE A 163 -10.50 0.05 4.96
N GLY A 164 -9.22 0.15 4.65
CA GLY A 164 -8.37 -0.99 4.30
C GLY A 164 -8.57 -1.43 2.85
N ASP A 165 -9.60 -2.22 2.58
CA ASP A 165 -9.85 -2.85 1.27
C ASP A 165 -10.65 -1.99 0.28
N ASN A 166 -11.14 -0.82 0.67
CA ASN A 166 -12.04 0.01 -0.14
C ASN A 166 -11.40 0.66 -1.40
N GLU A 167 -10.09 0.47 -1.61
CA GLU A 167 -9.37 0.81 -2.85
C GLU A 167 -8.97 -0.43 -3.67
N LEU A 168 -9.57 -1.58 -3.36
CA LEU A 168 -9.43 -2.86 -4.07
C LEU A 168 -8.02 -3.47 -4.00
N SER A 169 -7.31 -3.23 -2.89
CA SER A 169 -6.03 -3.89 -2.60
C SER A 169 -6.11 -5.42 -2.68
N PRO A 170 -7.14 -6.11 -2.13
CA PRO A 170 -7.23 -7.56 -2.23
C PRO A 170 -7.22 -8.04 -3.69
N GLU A 171 -8.09 -7.49 -4.54
CA GLU A 171 -8.21 -7.89 -5.94
C GLU A 171 -6.93 -7.59 -6.75
N CYS A 172 -6.26 -6.49 -6.43
CA CYS A 172 -4.99 -6.12 -7.07
C CYS A 172 -3.88 -7.12 -6.71
N LEU A 173 -3.75 -7.43 -5.42
CA LEU A 173 -2.70 -8.31 -4.91
C LEU A 173 -2.97 -9.79 -5.20
N ASP A 174 -4.23 -10.23 -5.22
CA ASP A 174 -4.59 -11.58 -5.65
C ASP A 174 -4.22 -11.81 -7.11
N GLY A 175 -4.50 -10.83 -7.97
CA GLY A 175 -4.04 -10.85 -9.36
C GLY A 175 -2.52 -10.90 -9.43
N ALA A 176 -1.84 -10.00 -8.72
CA ALA A 176 -0.38 -9.89 -8.69
C ALA A 176 0.35 -11.02 -7.95
N GLN A 177 -0.36 -11.90 -7.21
CA GLN A 177 0.29 -12.97 -6.46
C GLN A 177 1.06 -13.94 -7.37
N ARG A 178 0.64 -14.09 -8.63
CA ARG A 178 1.38 -14.87 -9.63
C ARG A 178 2.80 -14.34 -9.90
N LEU A 179 3.07 -13.08 -9.57
CA LEU A 179 4.38 -12.45 -9.73
C LEU A 179 5.35 -12.85 -8.60
N LEU A 180 4.85 -13.40 -7.50
CA LEU A 180 5.62 -13.71 -6.29
C LEU A 180 6.11 -15.16 -6.28
N LYS A 181 7.33 -15.40 -5.83
CA LYS A 181 7.83 -16.75 -5.55
C LYS A 181 7.00 -17.42 -4.44
N LYS A 182 7.01 -18.76 -4.39
CA LYS A 182 6.27 -19.54 -3.38
C LYS A 182 6.65 -19.17 -1.95
N ASP A 183 7.90 -18.81 -1.70
CA ASP A 183 8.45 -18.37 -0.41
C ASP A 183 8.69 -16.85 -0.33
N GLY A 184 8.16 -16.11 -1.31
CA GLY A 184 8.23 -14.66 -1.39
C GLY A 184 7.40 -13.97 -0.31
N ILE A 185 7.70 -12.69 -0.08
CA ILE A 185 7.04 -11.87 0.94
C ILE A 185 6.23 -10.77 0.26
N SER A 186 4.97 -10.59 0.68
CA SER A 186 4.20 -9.40 0.36
C SER A 186 4.32 -8.36 1.47
N ILE A 187 4.45 -7.09 1.09
CA ILE A 187 4.34 -5.95 1.99
C ILE A 187 3.23 -5.04 1.43
N PRO A 188 2.10 -4.84 2.15
CA PRO A 188 1.79 -5.41 3.46
C PRO A 188 1.54 -6.92 3.42
N GLN A 189 1.74 -7.58 4.57
CA GLN A 189 1.37 -8.99 4.76
C GLN A 189 -0.10 -9.17 5.17
N LYS A 190 -0.66 -8.16 5.85
CA LYS A 190 -2.00 -8.22 6.44
C LYS A 190 -2.51 -6.82 6.72
N TYR A 191 -3.82 -6.63 6.59
CA TYR A 191 -4.52 -5.46 7.07
C TYR A 191 -5.92 -5.84 7.56
N THR A 192 -6.52 -5.00 8.40
CA THR A 192 -7.83 -5.25 8.99
C THR A 192 -8.58 -3.94 9.15
N SER A 193 -9.82 -3.91 8.67
CA SER A 193 -10.72 -2.76 8.83
C SER A 193 -11.42 -2.79 10.19
N PHE A 194 -11.81 -1.62 10.67
CA PHE A 194 -12.47 -1.43 11.97
C PHE A 194 -13.68 -0.51 11.82
N ILE A 195 -14.75 -0.78 12.56
CA ILE A 195 -15.93 0.09 12.66
C ILE A 195 -16.20 0.40 14.13
N SER A 196 -16.61 1.64 14.38
CA SER A 196 -17.15 2.10 15.64
C SER A 196 -18.43 2.92 15.40
N PRO A 197 -19.52 2.69 16.16
CA PRO A 197 -20.71 3.51 16.09
C PRO A 197 -20.44 4.90 16.68
N ILE A 198 -20.85 5.94 15.95
CA ILE A 198 -20.73 7.33 16.39
C ILE A 198 -22.09 8.02 16.44
N SER A 199 -22.22 8.99 17.36
CA SER A 199 -23.33 9.93 17.41
C SER A 199 -22.84 11.33 17.01
N SER A 200 -23.45 11.93 16.00
CA SER A 200 -23.15 13.31 15.60
C SER A 200 -24.44 13.99 15.14
N THR A 201 -24.66 15.24 15.56
CA THR A 201 -25.75 16.06 15.04
C THR A 201 -25.35 16.79 13.76
N HIS A 202 -24.06 16.95 13.50
CA HIS A 202 -23.52 17.72 12.39
C HIS A 202 -23.48 16.91 11.09
N LEU A 203 -22.87 15.72 11.11
CA LEU A 203 -22.67 14.91 9.89
C LEU A 203 -24.00 14.53 9.19
N PRO A 204 -25.07 14.12 9.90
CA PRO A 204 -26.38 13.87 9.29
C PRO A 204 -26.99 15.08 8.56
N GLN A 205 -26.78 16.30 9.06
CA GLN A 205 -27.32 17.51 8.43
C GLN A 205 -26.65 17.75 7.08
N THR A 206 -25.32 17.63 7.03
CA THR A 206 -24.55 17.75 5.78
C THR A 206 -24.97 16.72 4.72
N LEU A 207 -25.37 15.51 5.12
CA LEU A 207 -25.85 14.47 4.20
C LEU A 207 -27.27 14.76 3.67
N LYS A 208 -28.18 15.25 4.54
CA LYS A 208 -29.57 15.56 4.16
C LYS A 208 -29.67 16.66 3.11
N GLU A 209 -28.72 17.60 3.10
CA GLU A 209 -28.68 18.70 2.15
C GLU A 209 -28.25 18.26 0.74
N GLN A 210 -27.67 17.07 0.58
CA GLN A 210 -27.13 16.60 -0.69
C GLN A 210 -28.11 15.72 -1.48
N SER A 211 -28.53 14.56 -0.95
CA SER A 211 -29.50 13.65 -1.58
C SER A 211 -29.84 12.45 -0.68
N ALA A 212 -30.85 11.65 -1.05
CA ALA A 212 -31.12 10.36 -0.39
C ALA A 212 -29.98 9.34 -0.60
N GLU A 213 -29.37 9.32 -1.79
CA GLU A 213 -28.25 8.43 -2.13
C GLU A 213 -26.98 8.71 -1.31
N SER A 214 -26.87 9.90 -0.72
CA SER A 214 -25.75 10.27 0.14
C SER A 214 -25.67 9.39 1.40
N TRP A 215 -26.76 8.72 1.79
CA TRP A 215 -26.78 7.81 2.93
C TRP A 215 -26.24 6.41 2.61
N GLU A 216 -26.07 6.08 1.33
CA GLU A 216 -25.72 4.74 0.86
C GLU A 216 -24.25 4.65 0.36
N LYS A 217 -23.41 5.62 0.76
CA LYS A 217 -22.02 5.76 0.29
C LYS A 217 -21.07 5.96 1.48
N GLY A 218 -19.84 5.49 1.35
CA GLY A 218 -18.76 5.75 2.31
C GLY A 218 -18.12 7.13 2.07
N TYR A 219 -17.62 7.76 3.13
CA TYR A 219 -16.94 9.05 3.09
C TYR A 219 -15.62 9.02 3.86
N VAL A 220 -14.64 9.77 3.38
CA VAL A 220 -13.44 10.11 4.16
C VAL A 220 -13.72 11.43 4.89
N VAL A 221 -13.57 11.43 6.21
CA VAL A 221 -13.86 12.60 7.03
C VAL A 221 -12.93 12.65 8.25
N ASN A 222 -12.37 13.83 8.52
CA ASN A 222 -11.70 14.10 9.79
C ASN A 222 -12.77 14.40 10.85
N VAL A 223 -13.25 13.36 11.53
CA VAL A 223 -14.35 13.48 12.51
C VAL A 223 -13.86 14.20 13.76
N GLN A 224 -14.42 15.38 14.04
CA GLN A 224 -14.12 16.15 15.26
C GLN A 224 -15.36 16.42 16.12
N ARG A 225 -16.56 16.39 15.52
CA ARG A 225 -17.84 16.69 16.19
C ARG A 225 -18.72 15.44 16.24
N ALA A 226 -18.23 14.41 16.91
CA ALA A 226 -18.97 13.19 17.18
C ALA A 226 -18.62 12.62 18.55
N PHE A 227 -19.55 11.88 19.14
CA PHE A 227 -19.32 11.02 20.29
C PHE A 227 -19.16 9.59 19.80
N GLU A 228 -18.04 8.96 20.13
CA GLU A 228 -17.81 7.54 19.88
C GLU A 228 -18.57 6.72 20.93
N ILE A 229 -19.52 5.90 20.50
CA ILE A 229 -20.48 5.22 21.39
C ILE A 229 -19.82 4.00 22.06
N ASP A 230 -19.01 3.25 21.32
CA ASP A 230 -18.33 2.05 21.79
C ASP A 230 -16.95 1.94 21.12
N ILE A 231 -16.07 1.06 21.59
CA ILE A 231 -14.73 0.91 21.01
C ILE A 231 -14.80 0.32 19.58
N PRO A 232 -13.83 0.66 18.70
CA PRO A 232 -13.77 0.07 17.37
C PRO A 232 -13.60 -1.45 17.41
N GLN A 233 -14.42 -2.17 16.64
CA GLN A 233 -14.34 -3.63 16.48
C GLN A 233 -13.83 -3.97 15.07
N GLN A 234 -13.07 -5.08 14.98
CA GLN A 234 -12.54 -5.60 13.71
C GLN A 234 -13.66 -6.04 12.77
N VAL A 235 -13.50 -5.80 11.47
CA VAL A 235 -14.51 -6.10 10.46
C VAL A 235 -14.00 -7.12 9.46
N PHE A 236 -13.15 -6.69 8.52
CA PHE A 236 -12.63 -7.54 7.46
C PHE A 236 -11.12 -7.58 7.50
N THR A 237 -10.58 -8.77 7.29
CA THR A 237 -9.14 -9.04 7.30
C THR A 237 -8.73 -9.70 6.00
N PHE A 238 -7.61 -9.22 5.43
CA PHE A 238 -7.00 -9.80 4.24
C PHE A 238 -5.51 -10.04 4.50
N GLU A 239 -4.98 -11.12 3.96
CA GLU A 239 -3.59 -11.56 4.14
C GLU A 239 -2.96 -11.83 2.77
N HIS A 240 -1.69 -11.45 2.63
CA HIS A 240 -0.94 -11.47 1.38
C HIS A 240 0.45 -12.09 1.60
N PRO A 241 0.89 -13.08 0.80
CA PRO A 241 0.09 -13.80 -0.20
C PRO A 241 -1.04 -14.60 0.46
N SER A 242 -2.19 -14.67 -0.21
CA SER A 242 -3.32 -15.48 0.21
C SER A 242 -3.11 -16.94 -0.19
N SER A 243 -3.27 -17.84 0.78
CA SER A 243 -3.13 -19.29 0.56
C SER A 243 -4.23 -19.87 -0.34
N THR A 244 -5.32 -19.13 -0.54
CA THR A 244 -6.50 -19.59 -1.29
C THR A 244 -6.50 -19.14 -2.75
N VAL A 245 -5.70 -18.14 -3.13
CA VAL A 245 -5.63 -17.67 -4.53
C VAL A 245 -5.29 -18.82 -5.47
N GLY A 246 -6.06 -18.95 -6.55
CA GLY A 246 -5.97 -20.05 -7.52
C GLY A 246 -6.82 -21.28 -7.17
N GLN A 247 -7.44 -21.32 -6.00
CA GLN A 247 -8.42 -22.34 -5.62
C GLN A 247 -9.83 -21.92 -6.04
N SER A 248 -10.70 -22.88 -6.36
CA SER A 248 -12.10 -22.62 -6.75
C SER A 248 -12.94 -21.97 -5.64
N THR A 249 -12.48 -22.07 -4.39
CA THR A 249 -13.14 -21.52 -3.19
C THR A 249 -12.65 -20.13 -2.81
N HIS A 250 -11.68 -19.55 -3.52
CA HIS A 250 -11.19 -18.22 -3.23
C HIS A 250 -12.28 -17.18 -3.44
N SER A 251 -12.46 -16.30 -2.45
CA SER A 251 -13.37 -15.16 -2.54
C SER A 251 -12.89 -14.04 -1.63
N ASN A 252 -13.05 -12.81 -2.08
CA ASN A 252 -12.89 -11.61 -1.27
C ASN A 252 -14.19 -11.12 -0.64
N ASP A 253 -15.33 -11.75 -0.96
CA ASP A 253 -16.61 -11.41 -0.34
C ASP A 253 -16.58 -11.70 1.16
N ARG A 254 -17.12 -10.78 1.95
CA ARG A 254 -17.17 -10.90 3.41
C ARG A 254 -18.55 -10.53 3.94
N GLN A 255 -18.90 -11.16 5.05
CA GLN A 255 -20.06 -10.81 5.86
C GLN A 255 -19.62 -10.80 7.32
N CYS A 256 -20.01 -9.76 8.05
CA CYS A 256 -19.72 -9.62 9.48
C CYS A 256 -20.98 -9.18 10.23
N LYS A 257 -21.13 -9.63 11.47
CA LYS A 257 -22.14 -9.16 12.41
C LYS A 257 -21.41 -8.67 13.66
N LEU A 258 -21.57 -7.38 13.96
CA LEU A 258 -20.99 -6.75 15.13
C LEU A 258 -22.09 -6.44 16.14
N GLN A 259 -21.72 -6.43 17.42
CA GLN A 259 -22.59 -6.01 18.51
C GLN A 259 -21.83 -4.98 19.34
N PHE A 260 -22.37 -3.77 19.38
CA PHE A 260 -21.86 -2.68 20.20
C PHE A 260 -22.77 -2.46 21.40
N VAL A 261 -22.19 -2.02 22.51
CA VAL A 261 -22.92 -1.70 23.74
C VAL A 261 -22.94 -0.19 23.89
N ALA A 262 -24.14 0.39 23.94
CA ALA A 262 -24.38 1.83 24.08
C ALA A 262 -24.57 2.24 25.55
#